data_AF-A0AAW5VP91-F1
#
_entry.id   AF-A0AAW5VP91-F1
#
_cell.length_a   1.000
_cell.length_b   1.000
_cell.length_c   1.000
_cell.angle_alpha   90.00
_cell.angle_beta   90.00
_cell.angle_gamma   90.00
#
_symmetry.space_group_name_H-M   'P 1'
#
loop_
_entity.id
_entity.type
_entity.pdbx_description
1 polymer ?
#
loop_
_entity_poly.entity_id
_entity_poly.type
_entity_poly.pdbx_seq_one_letter_code
_entity_poly.pdbx_strand_id
1 'polypeptide(L)'
;MNKRYTLMLAIFVYLSCAKPSPDQSEIKILKDAYRSGHLAVVMSILKEIQDKRSFVGEEEVLFAKTLFYQGNWKEFFSFWDSVQNKTPEIVLLYFKAVLISKEPVPVSTNDEFKLVELLPVSPEACLLYLKFTKDKNKIHEKKLFLAQSKQFQTHLDRLHLELGEKR
;
A
#
# COMPACT_ATOMS: atom_id res chain seq x y z
N MET A 1 -38.26 -30.11 35.63
CA MET A 1 -38.41 -29.14 34.53
C MET A 1 -37.07 -28.95 33.80
N ASN A 2 -37.02 -29.47 32.58
CA ASN A 2 -36.34 -28.89 31.41
C ASN A 2 -34.81 -28.72 31.35
N LYS A 3 -34.03 -29.71 31.80
CA LYS A 3 -32.61 -29.89 31.40
C LYS A 3 -32.40 -30.10 29.88
N ARG A 4 -33.47 -30.39 29.13
CA ARG A 4 -33.44 -30.55 27.66
C ARG A 4 -33.34 -29.21 26.90
N TYR A 5 -33.75 -28.10 27.52
CA TYR A 5 -33.79 -26.79 26.85
C TYR A 5 -32.45 -26.06 26.95
N THR A 6 -31.66 -26.33 28.00
CA THR A 6 -30.31 -25.78 28.16
C THR A 6 -29.32 -26.33 27.14
N LEU A 7 -29.54 -27.57 26.66
CA LEU A 7 -28.68 -28.17 25.63
C LEU A 7 -28.98 -27.63 24.22
N MET A 8 -30.25 -27.31 23.92
CA MET A 8 -30.61 -26.68 22.63
C MET A 8 -30.12 -25.24 22.52
N LEU A 9 -30.05 -24.49 23.62
CA LEU A 9 -29.53 -23.12 23.60
C LEU A 9 -28.01 -23.07 23.36
N ALA A 10 -27.28 -24.09 23.82
CA ALA A 10 -25.83 -24.18 23.63
C ALA A 10 -25.42 -24.49 22.17
N ILE A 11 -26.26 -25.20 21.42
CA ILE A 11 -26.01 -25.55 20.02
C ILE A 11 -26.21 -24.33 19.10
N PHE A 12 -27.14 -23.43 19.44
CA PHE A 12 -27.39 -22.22 18.64
C PHE A 12 -26.24 -21.20 18.69
N VAL A 13 -25.43 -21.20 19.74
CA VAL A 13 -24.25 -20.30 19.85
C VAL A 13 -23.10 -20.79 18.97
N TYR A 14 -22.99 -22.10 18.71
CA TYR A 14 -21.99 -22.68 17.79
C TYR A 14 -22.35 -22.55 16.31
N LEU A 15 -23.61 -22.23 16.00
CA LEU A 15 -24.04 -21.82 14.66
C LEU A 15 -23.77 -20.34 14.37
N SER A 16 -22.95 -19.68 15.20
CA SER A 16 -22.30 -18.43 14.85
C SER A 16 -21.58 -18.62 13.52
N CYS A 17 -22.24 -18.12 12.48
CA CYS A 17 -21.86 -18.08 11.09
C CYS A 17 -20.36 -17.79 10.98
N ALA A 18 -19.56 -18.81 10.68
CA ALA A 18 -18.18 -18.61 10.30
C ALA A 18 -18.20 -17.73 9.05
N LYS A 19 -17.77 -16.47 9.18
CA LYS A 19 -17.65 -15.57 8.05
C LYS A 19 -16.79 -16.26 7.00
N PRO A 20 -17.21 -16.31 5.72
CA PRO A 20 -16.39 -16.91 4.68
C PRO A 20 -15.05 -16.20 4.67
N SER A 21 -13.97 -16.97 4.81
CA SER A 21 -12.63 -16.49 4.47
C SER A 21 -12.68 -15.98 3.04
N PRO A 22 -12.06 -14.83 2.71
CA PRO A 22 -12.06 -14.32 1.35
C PRO A 22 -11.57 -15.42 0.41
N ASP A 23 -12.43 -15.77 -0.55
CA ASP A 23 -12.04 -16.72 -1.56
C ASP A 23 -10.95 -16.05 -2.42
N GLN A 24 -9.83 -16.75 -2.62
CA GLN A 24 -8.74 -16.25 -3.45
C GLN A 24 -9.23 -15.93 -4.88
N SER A 25 -10.32 -16.58 -5.31
CA SER A 25 -10.98 -16.30 -6.58
C SER A 25 -11.56 -14.88 -6.65
N GLU A 26 -12.17 -14.37 -5.57
CA GLU A 26 -12.81 -13.06 -5.51
C GLU A 26 -11.79 -11.93 -5.61
N ILE A 27 -10.69 -12.02 -4.84
CA ILE A 27 -9.61 -11.03 -4.88
C ILE A 27 -8.96 -11.00 -6.28
N LYS A 28 -8.83 -12.15 -6.93
CA LYS A 28 -8.30 -12.23 -8.29
C LYS A 28 -9.19 -11.48 -9.28
N ILE A 29 -10.51 -11.68 -9.22
CA ILE A 29 -11.48 -10.96 -10.07
C ILE A 29 -11.38 -9.44 -9.84
N LEU A 30 -11.26 -9.01 -8.58
CA LEU A 30 -11.09 -7.58 -8.26
C LEU A 30 -9.77 -7.01 -8.80
N LYS A 31 -8.67 -7.75 -8.71
CA LYS A 31 -7.38 -7.36 -9.28
C LYS A 31 -7.43 -7.25 -10.80
N ASP A 32 -8.12 -8.17 -11.47
CA ASP A 32 -8.27 -8.14 -12.93
C ASP A 32 -9.14 -6.96 -13.36
N ALA A 33 -10.28 -6.72 -12.69
CA ALA A 33 -11.13 -5.55 -12.93
C ALA A 33 -10.37 -4.22 -12.69
N TYR A 34 -9.55 -4.16 -11.65
CA TYR A 34 -8.68 -3.02 -11.38
C TYR A 34 -7.67 -2.79 -12.52
N ARG A 35 -7.01 -3.84 -13.00
CA ARG A 35 -6.06 -3.77 -14.12
C ARG A 35 -6.72 -3.36 -15.44
N SER A 36 -7.98 -3.73 -15.64
CA SER A 36 -8.80 -3.30 -16.77
C SER A 36 -9.35 -1.86 -16.63
N GLY A 37 -9.06 -1.17 -15.52
CA GLY A 37 -9.46 0.22 -15.31
C GLY A 37 -10.90 0.41 -14.80
N HIS A 38 -11.59 -0.66 -14.38
CA HIS A 38 -12.96 -0.58 -13.84
C HIS A 38 -13.00 -0.12 -12.37
N LEU A 39 -12.32 1.00 -12.06
CA LEU A 39 -12.09 1.47 -10.69
C LEU A 39 -13.39 1.73 -9.91
N ALA A 40 -14.44 2.23 -10.55
CA ALA A 40 -15.73 2.49 -9.89
C ALA A 40 -16.40 1.20 -9.39
N VAL A 41 -16.33 0.13 -10.18
CA VAL A 41 -16.85 -1.19 -9.80
C VAL A 41 -16.03 -1.78 -8.66
N VAL A 42 -14.70 -1.73 -8.79
CA VAL A 42 -13.79 -2.19 -7.74
C VAL A 42 -14.03 -1.44 -6.43
N MET A 43 -14.18 -0.12 -6.48
CA MET A 43 -14.49 0.71 -5.32
C MET A 43 -15.82 0.32 -4.67
N SER A 44 -16.88 0.13 -5.47
CA SER A 44 -18.19 -0.28 -4.95
C SER A 44 -18.13 -1.60 -4.20
N ILE A 45 -17.44 -2.59 -4.76
CA ILE A 45 -17.32 -3.92 -4.13
C ILE A 45 -16.45 -3.84 -2.87
N LEU A 46 -15.34 -3.10 -2.91
CA LEU A 46 -14.47 -2.95 -1.74
C LEU A 46 -15.17 -2.23 -0.58
N LYS A 47 -16.01 -1.22 -0.84
CA LYS A 47 -16.83 -0.59 0.21
C LYS A 47 -17.84 -1.57 0.81
N GLU A 48 -18.50 -2.38 -0.02
CA GLU A 48 -19.40 -3.43 0.47
C GLU A 48 -18.66 -4.46 1.34
N ILE A 49 -17.43 -4.81 0.98
CA ILE A 49 -16.57 -5.67 1.80
C ILE A 49 -16.25 -5.00 3.13
N GLN A 50 -15.84 -3.73 3.11
CA GLN A 50 -15.50 -2.93 4.30
C GLN A 50 -16.65 -2.86 5.31
N ASP A 51 -17.90 -2.70 4.82
CA ASP A 51 -19.09 -2.65 5.66
C ASP A 51 -19.41 -4.00 6.32
N LYS A 52 -19.01 -5.11 5.69
CA LYS A 52 -19.26 -6.48 6.18
C LYS A 52 -18.16 -7.01 7.09
N ARG A 53 -16.90 -6.64 6.82
CA ARG A 53 -15.71 -7.09 7.54
C ARG A 53 -14.50 -6.19 7.31
N SER A 54 -13.48 -6.34 8.14
CA SER A 54 -12.17 -5.77 7.89
C SER A 54 -11.54 -6.35 6.62
N PHE A 55 -10.77 -5.52 5.93
CA PHE A 55 -9.96 -5.97 4.80
C PHE A 55 -8.87 -6.96 5.24
N VAL A 56 -8.53 -7.86 4.33
CA VAL A 56 -7.30 -8.66 4.40
C VAL A 56 -6.20 -7.92 3.64
N GLY A 57 -4.92 -8.17 3.94
CA GLY A 57 -3.81 -7.33 3.47
C GLY A 57 -3.77 -7.02 1.96
N GLU A 58 -4.17 -7.96 1.09
CA GLU A 58 -4.24 -7.67 -0.35
C GLU A 58 -5.38 -6.70 -0.72
N GLU A 59 -6.49 -6.76 -0.01
CA GLU A 59 -7.64 -5.88 -0.20
C GLU A 59 -7.36 -4.48 0.33
N GLU A 60 -6.64 -4.35 1.45
CA GLU A 60 -6.17 -3.05 1.95
C GLU A 60 -5.32 -2.33 0.90
N VAL A 61 -4.36 -3.07 0.32
CA VAL A 61 -3.49 -2.56 -0.74
C VAL A 61 -4.30 -2.18 -1.98
N LEU A 62 -5.24 -3.02 -2.40
CA LEU A 62 -6.08 -2.75 -3.57
C LEU A 62 -7.00 -1.53 -3.36
N PHE A 63 -7.55 -1.39 -2.16
CA PHE A 63 -8.41 -0.27 -1.79
C PHE A 63 -7.64 1.06 -1.80
N ALA A 64 -6.48 1.11 -1.14
CA ALA A 64 -5.61 2.28 -1.15
C ALA A 64 -5.21 2.69 -2.58
N LYS A 65 -4.84 1.72 -3.43
CA LYS A 65 -4.55 1.96 -4.84
C LYS A 65 -5.76 2.54 -5.57
N THR A 66 -6.93 1.94 -5.40
CA THR A 66 -8.16 2.38 -6.08
C THR A 66 -8.50 3.82 -5.69
N LEU A 67 -8.41 4.17 -4.41
CA LEU A 67 -8.58 5.55 -3.92
C LEU A 67 -7.60 6.52 -4.58
N PHE A 68 -6.33 6.14 -4.66
CA PHE A 68 -5.29 6.95 -5.30
C PHE A 68 -5.59 7.22 -6.77
N TYR A 69 -5.89 6.19 -7.56
CA TYR A 69 -6.13 6.34 -8.99
C TYR A 69 -7.46 7.01 -9.32
N GLN A 70 -8.43 7.00 -8.41
CA GLN A 70 -9.65 7.80 -8.51
C GLN A 70 -9.46 9.27 -8.09
N GLY A 71 -8.32 9.61 -7.48
CA GLY A 71 -8.07 10.96 -6.97
C GLY A 71 -8.90 11.33 -5.74
N ASN A 72 -9.38 10.33 -4.98
CA ASN A 72 -10.17 10.56 -3.78
C ASN A 72 -9.26 10.79 -2.56
N TRP A 73 -8.63 11.97 -2.51
CA TRP A 73 -7.55 12.28 -1.56
C TRP A 73 -7.98 12.26 -0.10
N LYS A 74 -9.13 12.86 0.22
CA LYS A 74 -9.67 12.89 1.58
C LYS A 74 -9.84 11.48 2.15
N GLU A 75 -10.47 10.59 1.39
CA GLU A 75 -10.68 9.21 1.81
C GLU A 75 -9.35 8.43 1.85
N PHE A 76 -8.47 8.65 0.87
CA PHE A 76 -7.13 8.06 0.82
C PHE A 76 -6.30 8.39 2.08
N PHE A 77 -6.22 9.66 2.47
CA PHE A 77 -5.47 10.07 3.66
C PHE A 77 -6.14 9.59 4.95
N SER A 78 -7.48 9.56 5.01
CA SER A 78 -8.18 9.00 6.18
C SER A 78 -7.93 7.49 6.33
N PHE A 79 -7.83 6.76 5.21
CA PHE A 79 -7.59 5.34 5.21
C PHE A 79 -6.13 5.01 5.56
N TRP A 80 -5.18 5.86 5.18
CA TRP A 80 -3.73 5.66 5.41
C TRP A 80 -3.37 5.29 6.85
N ASP A 81 -4.00 5.95 7.83
CA ASP A 81 -3.74 5.72 9.26
C ASP A 81 -4.20 4.34 9.73
N SER A 82 -5.20 3.76 9.05
CA SER A 82 -5.74 2.44 9.34
C SER A 82 -5.01 1.29 8.64
N VAL A 83 -4.16 1.58 7.65
CA VAL A 83 -3.43 0.56 6.89
C VAL A 83 -2.42 -0.14 7.80
N GLN A 84 -2.65 -1.42 8.06
CA GLN A 84 -1.75 -2.23 8.88
C GLN A 84 -0.44 -2.56 8.13
N ASN A 85 -0.56 -2.94 6.85
CA ASN A 85 0.59 -3.31 6.03
C ASN A 85 0.92 -2.24 4.98
N LYS A 86 1.78 -1.28 5.36
CA LYS A 86 2.27 -0.23 4.45
C LYS A 86 3.42 -0.80 3.59
N THR A 87 3.07 -1.47 2.50
CA THR A 87 4.06 -1.99 1.53
C THR A 87 4.85 -0.85 0.87
N PRO A 88 6.06 -1.11 0.33
CA PRO A 88 6.85 -0.09 -0.36
C PRO A 88 6.08 0.69 -1.43
N GLU A 89 5.28 -0.01 -2.24
CA GLU A 89 4.46 0.62 -3.27
C GLU A 89 3.42 1.59 -2.68
N ILE A 90 2.75 1.19 -1.60
CA ILE A 90 1.74 2.01 -0.92
C ILE A 90 2.38 3.24 -0.26
N VAL A 91 3.58 3.11 0.30
CA VAL A 91 4.37 4.25 0.80
C VAL A 91 4.68 5.24 -0.33
N LEU A 92 5.12 4.77 -1.49
CA LEU A 92 5.39 5.64 -2.64
C LEU A 92 4.12 6.34 -3.13
N LEU A 93 2.98 5.65 -3.17
CA LEU A 93 1.68 6.25 -3.51
C LEU A 93 1.25 7.31 -2.49
N TYR A 94 1.48 7.08 -1.20
CA TYR A 94 1.18 8.07 -0.17
C TYR A 94 1.95 9.37 -0.38
N PHE A 95 3.27 9.30 -0.58
CA PHE A 95 4.07 10.51 -0.82
C PHE A 95 3.75 11.16 -2.17
N LYS A 96 3.37 10.40 -3.19
CA LYS A 96 2.81 10.97 -4.43
C LYS A 96 1.53 11.74 -4.13
N ALA A 97 0.60 11.16 -3.36
CA ALA A 97 -0.66 11.80 -2.98
C ALA A 97 -0.42 13.11 -2.23
N VAL A 98 0.52 13.13 -1.27
CA VAL A 98 0.92 14.34 -0.54
C VAL A 98 1.37 15.45 -1.50
N LEU A 99 2.15 15.11 -2.53
CA LEU A 99 2.65 16.08 -3.51
C LEU A 99 1.58 16.55 -4.51
N ILE A 100 0.67 15.67 -4.95
CA ILE A 100 -0.28 15.98 -6.03
C ILE A 100 -1.63 16.51 -5.54
N SER A 101 -2.07 16.14 -4.33
CA SER A 101 -3.37 16.54 -3.79
C SER A 101 -3.44 18.04 -3.51
N LYS A 102 -2.29 18.68 -3.25
CA LYS A 102 -2.17 20.07 -2.77
C LYS A 102 -2.91 20.33 -1.45
N GLU A 103 -3.32 19.28 -0.74
CA GLU A 103 -3.93 19.36 0.57
C GLU A 103 -2.83 19.53 1.64
N PRO A 104 -3.05 20.33 2.69
CA PRO A 104 -2.09 20.45 3.80
C PRO A 104 -2.15 19.18 4.68
N VAL A 105 -1.46 18.13 4.24
CA VAL A 105 -1.38 16.85 4.95
C VAL A 105 -0.16 16.84 5.88
N PRO A 106 -0.34 16.73 7.22
CA PRO A 106 0.77 16.60 8.13
C PRO A 106 1.39 15.19 7.99
N VAL A 107 2.62 15.12 7.47
CA VAL A 107 3.36 13.85 7.40
C VAL A 107 4.06 13.58 8.73
N SER A 108 3.77 12.42 9.32
CA SER A 108 4.42 11.99 10.57
C SER A 108 5.88 11.62 10.34
N THR A 109 6.73 11.75 11.38
CA THR A 109 8.14 11.32 11.32
C THR A 109 8.27 9.82 11.00
N ASN A 110 7.32 9.01 11.44
CA ASN A 110 7.29 7.57 11.15
C ASN A 110 7.03 7.30 9.66
N ASP A 111 6.11 8.04 9.04
CA ASP A 111 5.86 7.89 7.60
C ASP A 111 7.03 8.44 6.77
N GLU A 112 7.67 9.52 7.20
CA GLU A 112 8.92 10.01 6.58
C GLU A 112 10.03 8.96 6.65
N PHE A 113 10.21 8.31 7.79
CA PHE A 113 11.20 7.25 7.96
C PHE A 113 10.96 6.08 6.99
N LYS A 114 9.70 5.69 6.76
CA LYS A 114 9.36 4.65 5.77
C LYS A 114 9.76 5.03 4.35
N LEU A 115 9.71 6.30 3.98
CA LEU A 115 10.23 6.76 2.68
C LEU A 115 11.76 6.70 2.63
N VAL A 116 12.42 7.06 3.75
CA VAL A 116 13.89 7.01 3.87
C VAL A 116 14.43 5.58 3.71
N GLU A 117 13.74 4.59 4.28
CA GLU A 117 14.10 3.17 4.13
C GLU A 117 14.10 2.70 2.66
N LEU A 118 13.31 3.33 1.79
CA LEU A 118 13.23 2.97 0.38
C LEU A 118 14.30 3.64 -0.49
N LEU A 119 15.02 4.64 0.02
CA LEU A 119 16.02 5.39 -0.73
C LEU A 119 17.15 4.54 -1.31
N PRO A 120 17.66 3.48 -0.65
CA PRO A 120 18.71 2.64 -1.23
C PRO A 120 18.20 1.75 -2.39
N VAL A 121 16.90 1.49 -2.48
CA VAL A 121 16.37 0.46 -3.39
C VAL A 121 15.42 1.00 -4.45
N SER A 122 14.97 2.25 -4.32
CA SER A 122 14.00 2.87 -5.22
C SER A 122 14.45 4.26 -5.66
N PRO A 123 14.83 4.45 -6.94
CA PRO A 123 15.08 5.78 -7.49
C PRO A 123 13.88 6.70 -7.36
N GLU A 124 12.67 6.14 -7.44
CA GLU A 124 11.43 6.88 -7.24
C GLU A 124 11.32 7.42 -5.81
N ALA A 125 11.70 6.65 -4.79
CA ALA A 125 11.72 7.13 -3.41
C ALA A 125 12.64 8.35 -3.25
N CYS A 126 13.80 8.35 -3.92
CA CYS A 126 14.69 9.50 -3.93
C CYS A 126 14.03 10.73 -4.52
N LEU A 127 13.41 10.61 -5.69
CA LEU A 127 12.72 11.73 -6.32
C LEU A 127 11.58 12.28 -5.45
N LEU A 128 10.82 11.41 -4.81
CA LEU A 128 9.75 11.80 -3.88
C LEU A 128 10.31 12.51 -2.66
N TYR A 129 11.35 11.95 -2.02
CA TYR A 129 11.98 12.54 -0.85
C TYR A 129 12.54 13.93 -1.15
N LEU A 130 13.19 14.12 -2.28
CA LEU A 130 13.70 15.42 -2.72
C LEU A 130 12.60 16.44 -2.96
N LYS A 131 11.52 16.05 -3.66
CA LYS A 131 10.38 16.93 -3.91
C LYS A 131 9.66 17.30 -2.62
N PHE A 132 9.54 16.35 -1.69
CA PHE A 132 8.93 16.54 -0.39
C PHE A 132 9.78 17.44 0.53
N THR A 133 11.11 17.34 0.43
CA THR A 133 12.07 18.08 1.28
C THR A 133 12.65 19.32 0.62
N LYS A 134 12.11 19.78 -0.52
CA LYS A 134 12.70 20.81 -1.38
C LYS A 134 12.99 22.16 -0.71
N ASP A 135 12.41 22.41 0.47
CA ASP A 135 12.69 23.59 1.31
C ASP A 135 13.67 23.34 2.47
N LYS A 136 14.12 22.10 2.69
CA LYS A 136 14.79 21.68 3.92
C LYS A 136 16.30 21.47 3.86
N ASN A 137 16.95 20.97 2.78
CA ASN A 137 18.43 20.86 2.73
C ASN A 137 19.08 20.36 1.41
N LYS A 138 19.54 21.25 0.52
CA LYS A 138 20.21 20.92 -0.76
C LYS A 138 21.47 20.04 -0.67
N ILE A 139 22.19 20.04 0.46
CA ILE A 139 23.44 19.28 0.63
C ILE A 139 23.18 17.78 0.83
N HIS A 140 22.07 17.43 1.49
CA HIS A 140 21.70 16.05 1.74
C HIS A 140 21.22 15.36 0.44
N GLU A 141 20.54 16.12 -0.41
CA GLU A 141 20.09 15.71 -1.75
C GLU A 141 21.24 15.19 -2.62
N LYS A 142 22.35 15.93 -2.67
CA LYS A 142 23.54 15.57 -3.47
C LYS A 142 24.18 14.25 -3.00
N LYS A 143 24.25 14.03 -1.68
CA LYS A 143 24.83 12.79 -1.11
C LYS A 143 23.96 11.57 -1.43
N LEU A 144 22.64 11.73 -1.37
CA LEU A 144 21.68 10.70 -1.73
C LEU A 144 21.84 10.27 -3.19
N PHE A 145 21.90 11.22 -4.12
CA PHE A 145 22.13 10.90 -5.55
C PHE A 145 23.47 10.20 -5.81
N LEU A 146 24.54 10.64 -5.15
CA LEU A 146 25.86 10.02 -5.34
C LEU A 146 25.88 8.56 -4.83
N ALA A 147 25.22 8.29 -3.70
CA ALA A 147 25.12 6.94 -3.17
C ALA A 147 24.32 6.01 -4.09
N GLN A 148 23.16 6.48 -4.58
CA GLN A 148 22.33 5.77 -5.54
C GLN A 148 23.05 5.50 -6.87
N SER A 149 23.72 6.52 -7.42
CA SER A 149 24.49 6.37 -8.65
C SER A 149 25.60 5.32 -8.51
N LYS A 150 26.26 5.26 -7.35
CA LYS A 150 27.28 4.25 -7.07
C LYS A 150 26.68 2.85 -6.96
N GLN A 151 25.53 2.70 -6.33
CA GLN A 151 24.83 1.43 -6.21
C GLN A 151 24.32 0.94 -7.58
N PHE A 152 23.76 1.84 -8.38
CA PHE A 152 23.34 1.53 -9.75
C PHE A 152 24.53 1.09 -10.61
N GLN A 153 25.66 1.80 -10.54
CA GLN A 153 26.89 1.40 -11.21
C GLN A 153 27.36 0.01 -10.76
N THR A 154 27.30 -0.28 -9.45
CA THR A 154 27.67 -1.60 -8.92
C THR A 154 26.76 -2.71 -9.46
N HIS A 155 25.46 -2.44 -9.63
CA HIS A 155 24.52 -3.38 -10.23
C HIS A 155 24.80 -3.58 -11.72
N LEU A 156 25.07 -2.50 -12.47
CA LEU A 156 25.48 -2.60 -13.88
C LEU A 156 26.77 -3.38 -14.05
N ASP A 157 27.77 -3.16 -13.20
CA ASP A 157 29.06 -3.85 -13.26
C ASP A 157 28.91 -5.35 -13.02
N ARG A 158 28.01 -5.75 -12.10
CA ARG A 158 27.64 -7.16 -11.88
C ARG A 158 26.91 -7.76 -13.08
N LEU A 159 25.98 -7.01 -13.66
CA LEU A 159 25.20 -7.46 -14.80
C LEU A 159 26.10 -7.66 -16.04
N HIS A 160 27.06 -6.78 -16.28
CA HIS A 160 28.08 -6.96 -17.33
C HIS A 160 28.99 -8.16 -17.07
N LEU A 161 29.36 -8.43 -15.81
CA LEU A 161 30.10 -9.64 -15.43
C LEU A 161 29.30 -10.91 -15.71
N GLU A 162 28.02 -10.92 -15.35
CA GLU A 162 27.10 -12.06 -15.54
C GLU A 162 26.76 -12.31 -17.01
N LEU A 163 26.65 -11.26 -17.82
CA LEU A 163 26.46 -11.34 -19.27
C LEU A 163 27.73 -11.75 -20.03
N GLY A 164 28.87 -11.91 -19.36
CA GLY A 164 30.13 -12.30 -19.99
C GLY A 164 30.73 -11.21 -20.88
N GLU A 165 30.29 -9.95 -20.74
CA GLU A 165 30.78 -8.82 -21.52
C GLU A 165 32.15 -8.30 -21.07
N LYS A 166 32.85 -9.01 -20.17
CA LYS A 166 34.26 -8.70 -19.87
C LYS A 166 35.22 -9.55 -20.71
N ARG A 167 35.78 -8.91 -21.74
CA ARG A 167 37.22 -8.92 -22.02
C ARG A 167 37.83 -7.63 -21.48
#